data_AF-A0A9D6RAH9-F1
#
_entry.id   AF-A0A9D6RAH9-F1
#
_cell.length_a   1.000
_cell.length_b   1.000
_cell.length_c   1.000
_cell.angle_alpha   90.00
_cell.angle_beta   90.00
_cell.angle_gamma   90.00
#
_symmetry.space_group_name_H-M   'P 1'
#
loop_
_entity.id
_entity.type
_entity.pdbx_description
1 polymer ?
#
loop_
_entity_poly.entity_id
_entity_poly.type
_entity_poly.pdbx_seq_one_letter_code
_entity_poly.pdbx_strand_id
1 'polypeptide(L)'
;MREAHATADLGDPFELVEARVEPGRRIPLLGTIAAGTPLPAFQVLESIDVPGGSWRRREVFALRVCGTSMVDDGILDGDYLVVEPGTDIHDGQTVVAEVDGHATVKRFYRERDGAIRLQPANERLLPLVLRGDRVLIRGIVVGVLRKQGFRAPSSAQSPGRRSAPSQGAADLAVRILEQHVVEGNRLVSRAETLEGRRRQELKALAQSLRALHATYVETSHPRLRKALLEEATRVMRQLRAIAQRTR
;
A
#
# COMPACT_ATOMS: atom_id res chain seq x y z
N MET A 1 -15.67 -49.37 56.70
CA MET A 1 -14.71 -48.25 56.84
C MET A 1 -13.48 -48.53 55.99
N ARG A 2 -13.29 -47.71 54.95
CA ARG A 2 -12.03 -47.09 54.46
C ARG A 2 -12.07 -46.96 52.94
N GLU A 3 -12.58 -45.80 52.52
CA GLU A 3 -12.20 -45.15 51.26
C GLU A 3 -10.73 -44.73 51.32
N ALA A 4 -10.02 -44.81 50.19
CA ALA A 4 -8.92 -43.91 49.78
C ALA A 4 -8.55 -44.28 48.33
N HIS A 5 -9.18 -43.61 47.36
CA HIS A 5 -8.64 -42.47 46.62
C HIS A 5 -7.58 -42.86 45.59
N ALA A 6 -8.05 -42.96 44.34
CA ALA A 6 -7.25 -42.90 43.14
C ALA A 6 -6.61 -41.52 43.02
N THR A 7 -5.28 -41.44 43.16
CA THR A 7 -4.50 -40.31 42.68
C THR A 7 -4.27 -40.50 41.19
N ALA A 8 -5.06 -39.81 40.38
CA ALA A 8 -4.73 -39.55 38.99
C ALA A 8 -3.45 -38.71 38.96
N ASP A 9 -2.44 -39.23 38.30
CA ASP A 9 -1.19 -38.54 37.96
C ASP A 9 -1.54 -37.42 36.95
N LEU A 10 -1.94 -36.27 37.47
CA LEU A 10 -2.03 -35.04 36.71
C LEU A 10 -0.60 -34.50 36.61
N GLY A 11 0.09 -34.91 35.54
CA GLY A 11 1.39 -34.39 35.17
C GLY A 11 1.46 -32.86 35.27
N ASP A 12 2.62 -32.37 35.68
CA ASP A 12 2.88 -30.97 36.01
C ASP A 12 2.39 -30.02 34.90
N PRO A 13 1.43 -29.10 35.17
CA PRO A 13 0.86 -28.21 34.16
C PRO A 13 1.84 -27.13 33.65
N PHE A 14 3.08 -27.14 34.13
CA PHE A 14 4.12 -26.17 33.79
C PHE A 14 5.43 -26.84 33.35
N GLU A 15 5.37 -27.85 32.48
CA GLU A 15 6.54 -28.21 31.69
C GLU A 15 6.93 -26.99 30.83
N LEU A 16 7.87 -26.18 31.33
CA LEU A 16 8.50 -25.12 30.57
C LEU A 16 9.14 -25.80 29.36
N VAL A 17 8.45 -25.72 28.23
CA VAL A 17 9.09 -25.96 26.94
C VAL A 17 10.18 -24.90 26.84
N GLU A 18 11.44 -25.30 27.06
CA GLU A 18 12.59 -24.51 26.65
C GLU A 18 12.48 -24.36 25.13
N ALA A 19 11.71 -23.37 24.68
CA ALA A 19 11.74 -22.92 23.32
C ALA A 19 13.17 -22.42 23.12
N ARG A 20 14.02 -23.26 22.53
CA ARG A 20 15.32 -22.82 22.02
C ARG A 20 15.03 -21.64 21.12
N VAL A 21 15.30 -20.43 21.63
CA VAL A 21 15.23 -19.21 20.83
C VAL A 21 16.42 -19.30 19.90
N GLU A 22 16.20 -19.98 18.77
CA GLU A 22 17.17 -20.12 17.71
C GLU A 22 17.71 -18.73 17.33
N PRO A 23 19.05 -18.54 17.26
CA PRO A 23 19.63 -17.22 17.06
C PRO A 23 19.05 -16.58 15.80
N GLY A 24 18.52 -15.37 15.94
CA GLY A 24 17.83 -14.65 14.88
C GLY A 24 18.72 -14.45 13.64
N ARG A 25 18.12 -14.43 12.45
CA ARG A 25 18.81 -14.05 11.22
C ARG A 25 18.67 -12.56 11.02
N ARG A 26 19.77 -11.90 10.70
CA ARG A 26 19.77 -10.49 10.33
C ARG A 26 19.41 -10.34 8.84
N ILE A 27 18.32 -9.65 8.54
CA ILE A 27 17.89 -9.36 7.16
C ILE A 27 17.99 -7.85 6.88
N PRO A 28 18.27 -7.43 5.64
CA PRO A 28 18.39 -6.02 5.32
C PRO A 28 17.04 -5.30 5.48
N LEU A 29 17.04 -4.17 6.18
CA LEU A 29 15.94 -3.22 6.20
C LEU A 29 16.18 -2.20 5.09
N LEU A 30 15.45 -2.36 3.98
CA LEU A 30 15.65 -1.55 2.77
C LEU A 30 14.92 -0.20 2.82
N GLY A 31 14.41 0.18 4.00
CA GLY A 31 13.78 1.46 4.25
C GLY A 31 12.37 1.34 4.82
N THR A 32 11.64 2.43 4.67
CA THR A 32 10.23 2.53 5.06
C THR A 32 9.38 2.38 3.79
N ILE A 33 8.28 1.64 3.88
CA ILE A 33 7.26 1.57 2.86
C ILE A 33 6.01 2.26 3.37
N ALA A 34 5.60 3.31 2.69
CA ALA A 34 4.33 3.90 3.03
C ALA A 34 3.19 3.08 2.42
N ALA A 35 2.16 2.88 3.23
CA ALA A 35 0.82 2.61 2.79
C ALA A 35 0.20 3.78 1.97
N GLY A 36 0.94 4.87 1.71
CA GLY A 36 0.46 6.06 0.99
C GLY A 36 1.49 7.02 0.37
N THR A 37 2.71 7.20 0.89
CA THR A 37 3.70 8.19 0.40
C THR A 37 4.91 7.60 -0.36
N PRO A 38 5.34 8.21 -1.48
CA PRO A 38 6.65 8.04 -2.14
C PRO A 38 7.88 7.92 -1.23
N LEU A 39 8.74 6.90 -1.43
CA LEU A 39 10.15 6.92 -0.99
C LEU A 39 11.07 6.48 -2.16
N PRO A 40 12.23 7.13 -2.36
CA PRO A 40 13.17 6.77 -3.42
C PRO A 40 13.81 5.41 -3.18
N ALA A 41 14.31 4.80 -4.27
CA ALA A 41 14.83 3.45 -4.36
C ALA A 41 15.64 2.99 -3.13
N PHE A 42 15.17 1.89 -2.55
CA PHE A 42 15.77 1.04 -1.51
C PHE A 42 17.24 1.33 -1.17
N GLN A 43 17.49 2.26 -0.23
CA GLN A 43 18.77 2.32 0.46
C GLN A 43 18.72 1.32 1.63
N VAL A 44 19.72 0.45 1.74
CA VAL A 44 19.92 -0.38 2.93
C VAL A 44 20.23 0.57 4.08
N LEU A 45 19.25 0.84 4.95
CA LEU A 45 19.44 1.78 6.06
C LEU A 45 19.99 1.04 7.29
N GLU A 46 19.46 -0.14 7.58
CA GLU A 46 19.76 -0.92 8.78
C GLU A 46 19.49 -2.41 8.51
N SER A 47 19.53 -3.24 9.56
CA SER A 47 19.18 -4.65 9.49
C SER A 47 18.37 -5.04 10.71
N ILE A 48 17.35 -5.88 10.53
CA ILE A 48 16.52 -6.36 11.64
C ILE A 48 16.77 -7.84 11.92
N ASP A 49 16.69 -8.23 13.19
CA ASP A 49 16.73 -9.63 13.59
C ASP A 49 15.35 -10.24 13.42
N VAL A 50 15.27 -11.31 12.64
CA VAL A 50 14.04 -12.09 12.45
C VAL A 50 14.18 -13.47 13.10
N PRO A 51 13.10 -14.03 13.68
CA PRO A 51 13.14 -15.37 14.25
C PRO A 51 13.64 -16.40 13.23
N GLY A 52 14.61 -17.21 13.63
CA GLY A 52 15.31 -18.15 12.77
C GLY A 52 14.49 -19.36 12.27
N GLY A 53 13.17 -19.37 12.40
CA GLY A 53 12.34 -20.49 11.93
C GLY A 53 12.10 -20.44 10.42
N SER A 54 11.16 -19.59 10.00
CA SER A 54 10.54 -19.67 8.67
C SER A 54 11.35 -19.05 7.52
N TRP A 55 12.33 -18.19 7.83
CA TRP A 55 12.97 -17.31 6.84
C TRP A 55 14.46 -17.58 6.61
N ARG A 56 15.02 -18.63 7.22
CA ARG A 56 16.48 -18.91 7.17
C ARG A 56 17.02 -19.19 5.76
N ARG A 57 16.22 -19.79 4.88
CA ARG A 57 16.66 -20.23 3.54
C ARG A 57 16.16 -19.35 2.39
N ARG A 58 15.30 -18.36 2.66
CA ARG A 58 14.73 -17.47 1.62
C ARG A 58 15.55 -16.20 1.52
N GLU A 59 15.80 -15.71 0.32
CA GLU A 59 16.27 -14.33 0.15
C GLU A 59 15.09 -13.42 0.46
N VAL A 60 15.19 -12.63 1.53
CA VAL A 60 14.11 -11.74 1.96
C VAL A 60 14.68 -10.41 2.44
N PHE A 61 13.87 -9.38 2.38
CA PHE A 61 14.18 -8.07 2.92
C PHE A 61 13.02 -7.53 3.75
N ALA A 62 13.31 -6.56 4.61
CA ALA A 62 12.31 -5.91 5.43
C ALA A 62 11.97 -4.50 4.93
N LEU A 63 10.72 -4.09 5.12
CA LEU A 63 10.27 -2.71 4.96
C LEU A 63 9.39 -2.29 6.14
N ARG A 64 9.58 -1.08 6.67
CA ARG A 64 8.73 -0.53 7.74
C ARG A 64 7.46 0.09 7.18
N VAL A 65 6.28 -0.29 7.65
CA VAL A 65 4.98 0.24 7.21
C VAL A 65 4.77 1.66 7.73
N CYS A 66 4.30 2.54 6.85
CA CYS A 66 3.82 3.89 7.18
C CYS A 66 2.41 4.14 6.63
N GLY A 67 1.40 4.14 7.49
CA GLY A 67 0.00 4.43 7.16
C GLY A 67 -0.94 3.24 7.33
N THR A 68 -2.15 3.35 6.79
CA THR A 68 -3.30 2.52 7.21
C THR A 68 -3.95 1.72 6.08
N SER A 69 -3.32 1.56 4.92
CA SER A 69 -3.99 0.95 3.76
C SER A 69 -4.25 -0.54 3.86
N MET A 70 -3.66 -1.20 4.85
CA MET A 70 -3.71 -2.65 5.04
C MET A 70 -4.21 -3.04 6.44
N VAL A 71 -4.91 -2.13 7.12
CA VAL A 71 -5.39 -2.33 8.51
C VAL A 71 -6.34 -3.52 8.64
N ASP A 72 -7.17 -3.78 7.62
CA ASP A 72 -8.11 -4.90 7.62
C ASP A 72 -7.39 -6.25 7.46
N ASP A 73 -6.14 -6.24 6.97
CA ASP A 73 -5.22 -7.40 6.92
C ASP A 73 -4.32 -7.49 8.16
N GLY A 74 -4.59 -6.68 9.20
CA GLY A 74 -3.82 -6.66 10.44
C GLY A 74 -2.44 -6.00 10.34
N ILE A 75 -2.12 -5.41 9.19
CA ILE A 75 -0.88 -4.68 8.94
C ILE A 75 -1.10 -3.22 9.37
N LEU A 76 -0.41 -2.82 10.43
CA LEU A 76 -0.55 -1.52 11.06
C LEU A 76 0.66 -0.62 10.79
N ASP A 77 0.45 0.68 11.01
CA ASP A 77 1.53 1.66 11.00
C ASP A 77 2.64 1.26 11.99
N GLY A 78 3.89 1.31 11.53
CA GLY A 78 5.06 0.93 12.33
C GLY A 78 5.43 -0.55 12.30
N ASP A 79 4.64 -1.41 11.66
CA ASP A 79 5.01 -2.81 11.45
C ASP A 79 6.21 -2.97 10.50
N TYR A 80 6.89 -4.11 10.55
CA TYR A 80 7.91 -4.48 9.58
C TYR A 80 7.40 -5.63 8.72
N LEU A 81 7.31 -5.41 7.42
CA LEU A 81 6.97 -6.44 6.44
C LEU A 81 8.22 -7.20 6.05
N VAL A 82 8.15 -8.53 6.10
CA VAL A 82 9.14 -9.41 5.48
C VAL A 82 8.67 -9.70 4.06
N VAL A 83 9.52 -9.41 3.09
CA VAL A 83 9.20 -9.44 1.67
C VAL A 83 10.14 -10.42 0.97
N GLU A 84 9.56 -11.31 0.18
CA GLU A 84 10.27 -12.24 -0.68
C GLU A 84 10.22 -11.74 -2.14
N PRO A 85 11.36 -11.40 -2.76
CA PRO A 85 11.44 -11.04 -4.17
C PRO A 85 11.24 -12.29 -5.04
N GLY A 86 10.58 -12.14 -6.20
CA GLY A 86 10.34 -13.25 -7.12
C GLY A 86 9.24 -12.97 -8.14
N THR A 87 9.07 -13.90 -9.08
CA THR A 87 8.20 -13.74 -10.26
C THR A 87 6.85 -14.45 -10.16
N ASP A 88 6.65 -15.33 -9.18
CA ASP A 88 5.43 -16.15 -9.09
C ASP A 88 4.35 -15.53 -8.19
N ILE A 89 3.76 -14.44 -8.68
CA ILE A 89 2.75 -13.65 -7.97
C ILE A 89 1.34 -14.10 -8.40
N HIS A 90 0.49 -14.33 -7.41
CA HIS A 90 -0.87 -14.80 -7.57
C HIS A 90 -1.87 -13.74 -7.11
N ASP A 91 -3.06 -13.78 -7.69
CA ASP A 91 -4.14 -12.88 -7.34
C ASP A 91 -4.57 -13.08 -5.87
N GLY A 92 -4.82 -11.96 -5.18
CA GLY A 92 -5.12 -11.93 -3.75
C GLY A 92 -3.89 -11.85 -2.84
N GLN A 93 -2.68 -12.07 -3.33
CA GLN A 93 -1.47 -11.93 -2.50
C GLN A 93 -1.20 -10.46 -2.14
N THR A 94 -0.76 -10.22 -0.92
CA THR A 94 -0.27 -8.91 -0.49
C THR A 94 1.14 -8.70 -1.02
N VAL A 95 1.33 -7.66 -1.82
CA VAL A 95 2.59 -7.37 -2.53
C VAL A 95 3.15 -6.02 -2.14
N VAL A 96 4.45 -5.90 -2.30
CA VAL A 96 5.12 -4.60 -2.43
C VAL A 96 5.20 -4.26 -3.91
N ALA A 97 4.52 -3.21 -4.31
CA ALA A 97 4.50 -2.71 -5.67
C ALA A 97 5.11 -1.31 -5.75
N GLU A 98 5.85 -1.03 -6.81
CA GLU A 98 6.29 0.31 -7.16
C GLU A 98 5.43 0.83 -8.31
N VAL A 99 4.84 2.01 -8.10
CA VAL A 99 3.98 2.70 -9.06
C VAL A 99 4.52 4.10 -9.28
N ASP A 100 4.90 4.42 -10.51
CA ASP A 100 5.48 5.71 -10.90
C ASP A 100 6.65 6.15 -9.99
N GLY A 101 7.50 5.21 -9.60
CA GLY A 101 8.66 5.43 -8.72
C GLY A 101 8.35 5.38 -7.22
N HIS A 102 7.15 4.94 -6.82
CA HIS A 102 6.70 4.96 -5.43
C HIS A 102 6.27 3.59 -4.91
N ALA A 103 6.88 3.13 -3.83
CA ALA A 103 6.54 1.86 -3.19
C ALA A 103 5.21 1.94 -2.43
N THR A 104 4.39 0.89 -2.54
CA THR A 104 3.12 0.74 -1.84
C THR A 104 2.86 -0.73 -1.49
N VAL A 105 2.06 -0.96 -0.45
CA VAL A 105 1.61 -2.30 -0.05
C VAL A 105 0.12 -2.41 -0.32
N LYS A 106 -0.27 -3.39 -1.15
CA LYS A 106 -1.66 -3.65 -1.58
C LYS A 106 -1.82 -5.13 -1.90
N ARG A 107 -3.06 -5.63 -1.94
CA ARG A 107 -3.36 -6.92 -2.57
C ARG A 107 -3.30 -6.78 -4.09
N PHE A 108 -2.68 -7.75 -4.74
CA PHE A 108 -2.50 -7.77 -6.18
C PHE A 108 -3.61 -8.55 -6.88
N TYR A 109 -4.11 -8.05 -7.99
CA TYR A 109 -5.05 -8.76 -8.87
C TYR A 109 -4.77 -8.45 -10.33
N ARG A 110 -4.97 -9.43 -11.22
CA ARG A 110 -4.93 -9.23 -12.67
C ARG A 110 -6.34 -9.05 -13.20
N GLU A 111 -6.55 -7.97 -13.95
CA GLU A 111 -7.81 -7.71 -14.63
C GLU A 111 -7.83 -8.39 -16.00
N ARG A 112 -9.04 -8.66 -16.52
CA ARG A 112 -9.23 -9.38 -17.79
C ARG A 112 -8.66 -8.65 -19.00
N ASP A 113 -8.53 -7.34 -18.92
CA ASP A 113 -7.99 -6.45 -19.96
C ASP A 113 -6.47 -6.28 -19.87
N GLY A 114 -5.80 -7.00 -18.97
CA GLY A 114 -4.36 -6.91 -18.76
C GLY A 114 -3.93 -5.77 -17.83
N ALA A 115 -4.87 -5.05 -17.21
CA ALA A 115 -4.55 -4.11 -16.13
C ALA A 115 -4.21 -4.86 -14.82
N ILE A 116 -3.46 -4.18 -13.96
CA ILE A 116 -3.16 -4.61 -12.59
C ILE A 116 -4.02 -3.78 -11.64
N ARG A 117 -4.76 -4.45 -10.76
CA ARG A 117 -5.47 -3.82 -9.65
C ARG A 117 -4.70 -4.02 -8.36
N LEU A 118 -4.28 -2.92 -7.74
CA LEU A 118 -3.70 -2.87 -6.41
C LEU A 118 -4.77 -2.46 -5.40
N GLN A 119 -5.29 -3.44 -4.68
CA GLN A 119 -6.42 -3.30 -3.76
C GLN A 119 -5.93 -3.04 -2.33
N PRO A 120 -6.33 -1.93 -1.67
CA PRO A 120 -6.08 -1.79 -0.24
C PRO A 120 -6.95 -2.76 0.57
N ALA A 121 -6.41 -3.24 1.69
CA ALA A 121 -7.18 -3.84 2.77
C ALA A 121 -7.54 -2.75 3.79
N ASN A 122 -8.33 -1.79 3.30
CA ASN A 122 -8.95 -0.71 4.06
C ASN A 122 -10.18 -0.26 3.26
N GLU A 123 -11.37 -0.53 3.78
CA GLU A 123 -12.64 -0.19 3.10
C GLU A 123 -12.80 1.31 2.77
N ARG A 124 -12.06 2.19 3.46
CA ARG A 124 -12.10 3.65 3.24
C ARG A 124 -11.22 4.09 2.08
N LEU A 125 -10.42 3.19 1.50
CA LEU A 125 -9.49 3.47 0.41
C LEU A 125 -9.91 2.73 -0.86
N LEU A 126 -9.62 3.35 -2.01
CA LEU A 126 -9.96 2.78 -3.31
C LEU A 126 -8.82 1.95 -3.91
N PRO A 127 -9.16 0.92 -4.70
CA PRO A 127 -8.19 0.21 -5.50
C PRO A 127 -7.58 1.12 -6.58
N LEU A 128 -6.31 0.86 -6.90
CA LEU A 128 -5.61 1.46 -8.03
C LEU A 128 -5.63 0.49 -9.19
N VAL A 129 -6.25 0.87 -10.32
CA VAL A 129 -6.25 0.06 -11.55
C VAL A 129 -5.34 0.72 -12.56
N LEU A 130 -4.22 0.07 -12.84
CA LEU A 130 -3.11 0.62 -13.62
C LEU A 130 -2.75 -0.34 -14.75
N ARG A 131 -2.18 0.20 -15.82
CA ARG A 131 -1.60 -0.66 -16.88
C ARG A 131 -0.40 -1.43 -16.31
N GLY A 132 -0.19 -2.65 -16.80
CA GLY A 132 0.88 -3.52 -16.30
C GLY A 132 2.28 -2.91 -16.38
N ASP A 133 2.54 -2.08 -17.40
CA ASP A 133 3.81 -1.36 -17.61
C ASP A 133 4.10 -0.26 -16.58
N ARG A 134 3.10 0.15 -15.78
CA ARG A 134 3.24 1.17 -14.73
C ARG A 134 3.45 0.60 -13.34
N VAL A 135 3.43 -0.73 -13.19
CA VAL A 135 3.52 -1.39 -11.90
C VAL A 135 4.71 -2.35 -11.92
N LEU A 136 5.69 -2.09 -11.06
CA LEU A 136 6.81 -2.99 -10.83
C LEU A 136 6.62 -3.68 -9.48
N ILE A 137 6.33 -4.98 -9.49
CA ILE A 137 6.24 -5.75 -8.25
C ILE A 137 7.65 -6.05 -7.74
N ARG A 138 7.92 -5.67 -6.49
CA ARG A 138 9.21 -5.88 -5.83
C ARG A 138 9.26 -7.20 -5.06
N GLY A 139 8.10 -7.72 -4.65
CA GLY A 139 7.98 -9.01 -3.99
C GLY A 139 6.64 -9.22 -3.31
N ILE A 140 6.46 -10.42 -2.78
CA ILE A 140 5.29 -10.81 -1.99
C ILE A 140 5.59 -10.61 -0.49
N VAL A 141 4.59 -10.16 0.26
CA VAL A 141 4.68 -10.04 1.72
C VAL A 141 4.44 -11.42 2.32
N VAL A 142 5.45 -11.94 3.01
CA VAL A 142 5.45 -13.29 3.58
C VAL A 142 5.35 -13.29 5.11
N GLY A 143 5.56 -12.14 5.74
CA GLY A 143 5.43 -12.01 7.19
C GLY A 143 5.28 -10.57 7.65
N VAL A 144 4.75 -10.42 8.86
CA VAL A 144 4.60 -9.13 9.56
C VAL A 144 5.26 -9.28 10.93
N LEU A 145 6.19 -8.39 11.24
CA LEU A 145 6.85 -8.31 12.53
C LEU A 145 6.44 -7.02 13.22
N ARG A 146 5.89 -7.13 14.42
CA ARG A 146 5.52 -6.00 15.26
C ARG A 146 6.39 -5.99 16.49
N LYS A 147 7.12 -4.90 16.71
CA LYS A 147 7.92 -4.71 17.93
C LYS A 147 6.99 -4.40 19.09
N GLN A 148 6.50 -5.43 19.79
CA GLN A 148 5.74 -5.24 21.02
C GLN A 148 6.71 -5.00 22.18
N GLY A 149 6.71 -3.79 22.74
CA GLY A 149 7.11 -3.59 24.13
C GLY A 149 5.86 -3.68 24.98
N PHE A 150 5.87 -4.49 26.03
CA PHE A 150 4.83 -4.43 27.06
C PHE A 150 4.87 -3.03 27.67
N ARG A 151 3.92 -2.18 27.31
CA ARG A 151 3.83 -0.83 27.88
C ARG A 151 3.00 -0.96 29.16
N ALA A 152 3.64 -0.78 30.33
CA ALA A 152 2.89 -0.60 31.58
C ALA A 152 1.83 0.50 31.36
N PRO A 153 0.60 0.36 31.92
CA PRO A 153 -0.44 1.36 31.75
C PRO A 153 0.05 2.67 32.37
N SER A 154 0.52 3.59 31.53
CA SER A 154 0.90 4.93 31.97
C SER A 154 -0.37 5.73 32.21
N SER A 155 -0.78 5.77 33.47
CA SER A 155 -1.57 6.86 34.04
C SER A 155 -0.78 8.15 33.92
N ALA A 156 -1.13 9.00 32.94
CA ALA A 156 -0.99 10.46 32.91
C ALA A 156 -0.96 10.93 31.44
N GLN A 157 -2.13 11.00 30.81
CA GLN A 157 -2.27 11.87 29.63
C GLN A 157 -2.42 13.31 30.13
N SER A 158 -1.35 14.09 30.03
CA SER A 158 -1.45 15.55 30.03
C SER A 158 -2.13 16.01 28.73
N PRO A 159 -3.20 16.81 28.79
CA PRO A 159 -3.91 17.25 27.60
C PRO A 159 -3.15 18.44 27.00
N GLY A 160 -2.32 18.20 25.98
CA GLY A 160 -1.49 19.29 25.48
C GLY A 160 -0.55 18.97 24.33
N ARG A 161 -1.02 18.26 23.31
CA ARG A 161 -0.48 18.37 21.93
C ARG A 161 -1.43 17.62 21.00
N ARG A 162 -2.36 18.35 20.38
CA ARG A 162 -2.97 17.89 19.14
C ARG A 162 -1.85 17.88 18.10
N SER A 163 -1.26 16.71 17.86
CA SER A 163 -0.51 16.49 16.63
C SER A 163 -1.49 16.72 15.48
N ALA A 164 -1.18 17.71 14.64
CA ALA A 164 -1.89 17.99 13.40
C ALA A 164 -2.03 16.70 12.55
N PRO A 165 -3.12 16.54 11.78
CA PRO A 165 -3.31 15.36 10.95
C PRO A 165 -2.16 15.29 9.93
N SER A 166 -1.41 14.19 9.95
CA SER A 166 -0.29 13.96 9.04
C SER A 166 -0.79 13.78 7.60
N GLN A 167 -0.34 14.67 6.74
CA GLN A 167 -0.79 14.88 5.35
C GLN A 167 -0.38 13.77 4.36
N GLY A 168 0.25 12.67 4.78
CA GLY A 168 0.92 11.72 3.88
C GLY A 168 0.03 10.71 3.14
N ALA A 169 -1.23 10.48 3.56
CA ALA A 169 -2.13 9.50 2.93
C ALA A 169 -3.11 10.11 1.92
N ALA A 170 -3.35 11.43 2.00
CA ALA A 170 -4.08 12.17 0.96
C ALA A 170 -3.24 12.27 -0.33
N ASP A 171 -1.93 12.10 -0.23
CA ASP A 171 -0.95 12.43 -1.26
C ASP A 171 -0.93 11.51 -2.49
N LEU A 172 -1.15 10.19 -2.39
CA LEU A 172 -1.05 9.34 -3.60
C LEU A 172 -2.20 9.59 -4.58
N ALA A 173 -3.43 9.69 -4.08
CA ALA A 173 -4.58 9.99 -4.92
C ALA A 173 -4.49 11.40 -5.51
N VAL A 174 -4.00 12.37 -4.73
CA VAL A 174 -3.67 13.73 -5.22
C VAL A 174 -2.61 13.63 -6.33
N ARG A 175 -1.48 12.95 -6.10
CA ARG A 175 -0.40 12.80 -7.08
C ARG A 175 -0.81 12.05 -8.34
N ILE A 176 -1.68 11.04 -8.23
CA ILE A 176 -2.26 10.35 -9.40
C ILE A 176 -3.15 11.30 -10.19
N LEU A 177 -3.97 12.11 -9.52
CA LEU A 177 -4.76 13.13 -10.18
C LEU A 177 -3.89 14.22 -10.82
N GLU A 178 -2.82 14.66 -10.17
CA GLU A 178 -1.81 15.56 -10.74
C GLU A 178 -1.17 14.93 -12.00
N GLN A 179 -0.82 13.65 -11.95
CA GLN A 179 -0.25 12.94 -13.10
C GLN A 179 -1.26 12.82 -14.24
N HIS A 180 -2.54 12.58 -13.95
CA HIS A 180 -3.62 12.62 -14.95
C HIS A 180 -3.77 14.01 -15.58
N VAL A 181 -3.68 15.09 -14.79
CA VAL A 181 -3.68 16.46 -15.30
C VAL A 181 -2.50 16.70 -16.24
N VAL A 182 -1.29 16.28 -15.85
CA VAL A 182 -0.08 16.38 -16.67
C VAL A 182 -0.20 15.58 -17.96
N GLU A 183 -0.67 14.33 -17.88
CA GLU A 183 -0.88 13.47 -19.05
C GLU A 183 -1.95 14.05 -19.99
N GLY A 184 -3.07 14.53 -19.45
CA GLY A 184 -4.12 15.21 -20.22
C GLY A 184 -3.60 16.43 -20.97
N ASN A 185 -2.81 17.28 -20.31
CA ASN A 185 -2.18 18.44 -20.96
C ASN A 185 -1.20 18.01 -22.07
N ARG A 186 -0.39 16.97 -21.86
CA ARG A 186 0.51 16.42 -22.90
C ARG A 186 -0.27 15.91 -24.11
N LEU A 187 -1.40 15.25 -23.91
CA LEU A 187 -2.25 14.77 -25.01
C LEU A 187 -2.82 15.95 -25.81
N VAL A 188 -3.23 17.03 -25.14
CA VAL A 188 -3.68 18.27 -25.80
C VAL A 188 -2.57 18.91 -26.63
N SER A 189 -1.34 19.01 -26.10
CA SER A 189 -0.20 19.58 -26.83
C SER A 189 0.21 18.74 -28.04
N ARG A 190 0.18 17.41 -27.93
CA ARG A 190 0.46 16.51 -29.07
C ARG A 190 -0.60 16.61 -30.17
N ALA A 191 -1.81 17.01 -29.81
CA ALA A 191 -2.95 17.16 -30.68
C ALA A 191 -3.08 18.59 -31.27
N GLU A 192 -1.99 19.38 -31.29
CA GLU A 192 -1.99 20.75 -31.81
C GLU A 192 -2.40 20.85 -33.28
N THR A 193 -2.17 19.78 -34.06
CA THR A 193 -2.57 19.66 -35.47
C THR A 193 -4.05 19.33 -35.67
N LEU A 194 -4.80 19.00 -34.61
CA LEU A 194 -6.24 18.75 -34.70
C LEU A 194 -7.00 20.09 -34.79
N GLU A 195 -7.87 20.22 -35.77
CA GLU A 195 -8.74 21.39 -35.91
C GLU A 195 -10.21 21.08 -35.56
N GLY A 196 -10.96 22.13 -35.23
CA GLY A 196 -12.40 22.05 -34.98
C GLY A 196 -12.81 21.35 -33.67
N ARG A 197 -13.93 20.61 -33.73
CA ARG A 197 -14.67 20.09 -32.57
C ARG A 197 -13.84 19.16 -31.67
N ARG A 198 -12.96 18.35 -32.25
CA ARG A 198 -12.14 17.37 -31.50
C ARG A 198 -11.10 18.03 -30.59
N ARG A 199 -10.48 19.12 -31.04
CA ARG A 199 -9.52 19.88 -30.22
C ARG A 199 -10.21 20.58 -29.06
N GLN A 200 -11.42 21.11 -29.28
CA GLN A 200 -12.24 21.67 -28.20
C GLN A 200 -12.62 20.59 -27.18
N GLU A 201 -13.00 19.40 -27.62
CA GLU A 201 -13.34 18.27 -26.74
C GLU A 201 -12.15 17.81 -25.89
N LEU A 202 -10.95 17.66 -26.47
CA LEU A 202 -9.73 17.34 -25.71
C LEU A 202 -9.41 18.41 -24.65
N LYS A 203 -9.52 19.70 -25.00
CA LYS A 203 -9.30 20.81 -24.07
C LYS A 203 -10.30 20.80 -22.92
N ALA A 204 -11.58 20.55 -23.21
CA ALA A 204 -12.64 20.48 -22.21
C ALA A 204 -12.44 19.33 -21.22
N LEU A 205 -12.04 18.15 -21.72
CA LEU A 205 -11.73 17.00 -20.86
C LEU A 205 -10.49 17.27 -19.98
N ALA A 206 -9.44 17.89 -20.53
CA ALA A 206 -8.25 18.26 -19.76
C ALA A 206 -8.56 19.33 -18.68
N GLN A 207 -9.46 20.26 -18.97
CA GLN A 207 -9.98 21.22 -17.97
C GLN A 207 -10.80 20.50 -16.89
N SER A 208 -11.61 19.51 -17.26
CA SER A 208 -12.40 18.72 -16.32
C SER A 208 -11.50 17.98 -15.33
N LEU A 209 -10.37 17.40 -15.77
CA LEU A 209 -9.39 16.79 -14.86
C LEU A 209 -8.82 17.77 -13.84
N ARG A 210 -8.52 19.01 -14.25
CA ARG A 210 -8.03 20.04 -13.34
C ARG A 210 -9.08 20.41 -12.30
N ALA A 211 -10.34 20.55 -12.70
CA ALA A 211 -11.44 20.82 -11.79
C ALA A 211 -11.62 19.67 -10.79
N LEU A 212 -11.63 18.42 -11.25
CA LEU A 212 -11.73 17.23 -10.39
C LEU A 212 -10.57 17.16 -9.38
N HIS A 213 -9.34 17.48 -9.81
CA HIS A 213 -8.19 17.55 -8.93
C HIS A 213 -8.37 18.63 -7.85
N ALA A 214 -8.75 19.85 -8.23
CA ALA A 214 -8.98 20.94 -7.27
C ALA A 214 -10.06 20.57 -6.23
N THR A 215 -11.20 20.04 -6.69
CA THR A 215 -12.28 19.59 -5.79
C THR A 215 -11.83 18.46 -4.88
N TYR A 216 -10.98 17.54 -5.37
CA TYR A 216 -10.45 16.45 -4.56
C TYR A 216 -9.55 16.94 -3.42
N VAL A 217 -8.70 17.93 -3.69
CA VAL A 217 -7.81 18.54 -2.70
C VAL A 217 -8.61 19.26 -1.61
N GLU A 218 -9.69 19.95 -1.98
CA GLU A 218 -10.52 20.73 -1.05
C GLU A 218 -11.46 19.87 -0.20
N THR A 219 -11.93 18.74 -0.72
CA THR A 219 -12.91 17.91 -0.02
C THR A 219 -12.26 16.90 0.92
N SER A 220 -12.83 16.75 2.12
CA SER A 220 -12.49 15.66 3.06
C SER A 220 -13.52 14.52 3.05
N HIS A 221 -14.59 14.63 2.26
CA HIS A 221 -15.72 13.68 2.32
C HIS A 221 -15.41 12.39 1.55
N PRO A 222 -15.37 11.20 2.19
CA PRO A 222 -14.91 9.95 1.56
C PRO A 222 -15.70 9.53 0.31
N ARG A 223 -17.05 9.61 0.35
CA ARG A 223 -17.90 9.27 -0.80
C ARG A 223 -17.66 10.19 -2.00
N LEU A 224 -17.41 11.48 -1.74
CA LEU A 224 -17.15 12.45 -2.80
C LEU A 224 -15.76 12.23 -3.40
N ARG A 225 -14.73 11.99 -2.56
CA ARG A 225 -13.40 11.59 -3.01
C ARG A 225 -13.43 10.36 -3.93
N LYS A 226 -14.24 9.36 -3.59
CA LYS A 226 -14.46 8.18 -4.44
C LYS A 226 -15.04 8.55 -5.81
N ALA A 227 -16.15 9.30 -5.83
CA ALA A 227 -16.79 9.72 -7.06
C ALA A 227 -15.85 10.55 -7.95
N LEU A 228 -15.05 11.44 -7.36
CA LEU A 228 -14.08 12.27 -8.09
C LEU A 228 -12.97 11.44 -8.75
N LEU A 229 -12.48 10.38 -8.09
CA LEU A 229 -11.45 9.49 -8.64
C LEU A 229 -11.99 8.61 -9.77
N GLU A 230 -13.19 8.06 -9.60
CA GLU A 230 -13.88 7.29 -10.65
C GLU A 230 -14.11 8.17 -11.89
N GLU A 231 -14.57 9.40 -11.66
CA GLU A 231 -14.80 10.39 -12.69
C GLU A 231 -13.50 10.80 -13.40
N ALA A 232 -12.41 11.05 -12.67
CA ALA A 232 -11.12 11.36 -13.27
C ALA A 232 -10.58 10.21 -14.13
N THR A 233 -10.80 8.97 -13.69
CA THR A 233 -10.42 7.76 -14.44
C THR A 233 -11.25 7.65 -15.73
N ARG A 234 -12.54 7.97 -15.69
CA ARG A 234 -13.43 8.04 -16.86
C ARG A 234 -12.96 9.10 -17.85
N VAL A 235 -12.69 10.31 -17.38
CA VAL A 235 -12.21 11.43 -18.22
C VAL A 235 -10.87 11.09 -18.89
N MET A 236 -9.92 10.51 -18.15
CA MET A 236 -8.64 10.05 -18.73
C MET A 236 -8.82 9.00 -19.82
N ARG A 237 -9.75 8.06 -19.64
CA ARG A 237 -10.08 7.06 -20.67
C ARG A 237 -10.60 7.71 -21.95
N GLN A 238 -11.47 8.71 -21.81
CA GLN A 238 -12.01 9.47 -22.95
C GLN A 238 -10.92 10.27 -23.67
N LEU A 239 -10.05 10.97 -22.92
CA LEU A 239 -8.89 11.67 -23.48
C LEU A 239 -8.01 10.75 -24.31
N ARG A 240 -7.65 9.58 -23.75
CA ARG A 240 -6.83 8.59 -24.46
C ARG A 240 -7.54 8.04 -25.71
N ALA A 241 -8.84 7.78 -25.64
CA ALA A 241 -9.61 7.29 -26.79
C ALA A 241 -9.66 8.29 -27.95
N ILE A 242 -9.83 9.59 -27.64
CA ILE A 242 -9.82 10.65 -28.67
C ILE A 242 -8.40 10.80 -29.24
N ALA A 243 -7.37 10.77 -28.40
CA ALA A 243 -5.99 10.87 -28.84
C ALA A 243 -5.53 9.66 -29.68
N GLN A 244 -6.00 8.44 -29.39
CA GLN A 244 -5.62 7.23 -30.12
C GLN A 244 -6.26 7.14 -31.52
N ARG A 245 -7.47 7.70 -31.71
CA ARG A 245 -8.11 7.83 -33.04
C ARG A 245 -7.40 8.82 -33.99
N THR A 246 -6.24 9.33 -33.58
CA THR A 246 -5.41 10.28 -34.32
C THR A 246 -4.17 9.61 -34.95
N ARG A 247 -3.93 8.32 -34.67
CA ARG A 247 -2.99 7.47 -35.41
C ARG A 247 -3.73 6.69 -36.48
#